data_AF-A0A380QAZ4-F1
#
_entry.id   AF-A0A380QAZ4-F1
#
_cell.length_a   1.000
_cell.length_b   1.000
_cell.length_c   1.000
_cell.angle_alpha   90.00
_cell.angle_beta   90.00
_cell.angle_gamma   90.00
#
_symmetry.space_group_name_H-M   'P 1'
#
loop_
_entity.id
_entity.type
_entity.pdbx_description
1 polymer ?
#
loop_
_entity_poly.entity_id
_entity_poly.type
_entity_poly.pdbx_seq_one_letter_code
_entity_poly.pdbx_strand_id
1 'polypeptide(L)'
;MPTCISADFSPTHSFSNVEDVKDTPCKILSDSDINQYRLTSEQESKLYEIKSIIQYAHQKGVNTTLVKESLKELKSEFRQLIKISEELRGKIYEVMIHKKTGTEMLEFRLGYGKSHRDDYINGLIYLYKIHQCVSDSIEDAPKNYKELLKKIIDKKDKSHVHGDIKSLSEGHEVPTLKYNNVKNSKSGCSSEEIAEGCCKIGGPATGLIASILGCIVLCL
;
A
#
# COMPACT_ATOMS: atom_id res chain seq x y z
N MET A 1 -32.78 -63.31 24.39
CA MET A 1 -31.97 -63.03 23.18
C MET A 1 -32.40 -61.68 22.63
N PRO A 2 -31.53 -60.66 22.64
CA PRO A 2 -31.76 -59.43 21.89
C PRO A 2 -30.99 -59.47 20.56
N THR A 3 -31.69 -59.14 19.48
CA THR A 3 -31.17 -59.05 18.11
C THR A 3 -30.34 -57.78 17.96
N CYS A 4 -29.04 -57.93 17.69
CA CYS A 4 -28.13 -56.83 17.38
C CYS A 4 -28.43 -56.28 15.99
N ILE A 5 -28.77 -54.99 15.88
CA ILE A 5 -28.81 -54.27 14.59
C ILE A 5 -27.41 -53.74 14.36
N SER A 6 -26.67 -54.38 13.44
CA SER A 6 -25.39 -53.87 12.95
C SER A 6 -25.69 -52.78 11.92
N ALA A 7 -25.36 -51.53 12.24
CA ALA A 7 -25.39 -50.43 11.29
C ALA A 7 -24.02 -50.33 10.60
N ASP A 8 -23.95 -50.77 9.35
CA ASP A 8 -22.82 -50.53 8.46
C ASP A 8 -22.73 -49.03 8.14
N PHE A 9 -21.93 -48.31 8.91
CA PHE A 9 -21.48 -46.97 8.52
C PHE A 9 -20.33 -47.11 7.52
N SER A 10 -20.67 -47.26 6.25
CA SER A 10 -19.74 -46.94 5.18
C SER A 10 -19.78 -45.42 4.96
N PRO A 11 -18.70 -44.66 5.22
CA PRO A 11 -18.65 -43.28 4.80
C PRO A 11 -18.42 -43.28 3.28
N THR A 12 -19.49 -43.10 2.52
CA THR A 12 -19.38 -42.62 1.14
C THR A 12 -18.80 -41.20 1.20
N HIS A 13 -17.47 -41.09 1.15
CA HIS A 13 -16.79 -39.85 0.84
C HIS A 13 -17.13 -39.46 -0.60
N SER A 14 -18.18 -38.68 -0.77
CA SER A 14 -18.35 -37.88 -1.98
C SER A 14 -17.24 -36.84 -1.96
N PHE A 15 -16.18 -37.06 -2.73
CA PHE A 15 -15.26 -35.99 -3.09
C PHE A 15 -16.05 -34.97 -3.91
N SER A 16 -16.56 -33.92 -3.27
CA SER A 16 -16.95 -32.72 -3.98
C SER A 16 -15.66 -32.18 -4.60
N ASN A 17 -15.54 -32.27 -5.93
CA ASN A 17 -14.58 -31.49 -6.68
C ASN A 17 -14.99 -30.01 -6.57
N VAL A 18 -14.73 -29.42 -5.41
CA VAL A 18 -14.59 -27.97 -5.32
C VAL A 18 -13.22 -27.73 -5.94
N GLU A 19 -13.20 -27.17 -7.14
CA GLU A 19 -11.98 -26.59 -7.69
C GLU A 19 -11.43 -25.65 -6.62
N ASP A 20 -10.28 -26.03 -6.05
CA ASP A 20 -9.56 -25.24 -5.08
C ASP A 20 -9.04 -24.00 -5.83
N VAL A 21 -9.88 -22.97 -5.91
CA VAL A 21 -9.56 -21.71 -6.57
C VAL A 21 -8.38 -21.15 -5.81
N LYS A 22 -7.18 -21.34 -6.35
CA LYS A 22 -5.95 -20.87 -5.72
C LYS A 22 -6.09 -19.39 -5.41
N ASP A 23 -5.87 -19.04 -4.15
CA ASP A 23 -5.87 -17.66 -3.71
C ASP A 23 -4.85 -16.87 -4.54
N THR A 24 -5.32 -15.84 -5.23
CA THR A 24 -4.46 -15.01 -6.07
C THR A 24 -3.73 -13.98 -5.21
N PRO A 25 -2.43 -13.74 -5.42
CA PRO A 25 -1.68 -12.73 -4.69
C PRO A 25 -2.12 -11.30 -5.03
N CYS A 26 -2.70 -11.11 -6.22
CA CYS A 26 -3.16 -9.82 -6.71
C CYS A 26 -4.71 -9.74 -6.74
N LYS A 27 -5.24 -8.52 -6.69
CA LYS A 27 -6.67 -8.20 -6.77
C LYS A 27 -6.88 -6.92 -7.58
N ILE A 28 -7.93 -6.90 -8.40
CA ILE A 28 -8.41 -5.67 -9.07
C ILE A 28 -9.54 -5.12 -8.21
N LEU A 29 -9.53 -3.81 -7.96
CA LEU A 29 -10.57 -3.11 -7.22
C LEU A 29 -11.22 -2.07 -8.13
N SER A 30 -12.55 -2.06 -8.16
CA SER A 30 -13.31 -0.97 -8.77
C SER A 30 -13.36 0.24 -7.85
N ASP A 31 -13.71 1.41 -8.39
CA ASP A 31 -13.95 2.61 -7.59
C ASP A 31 -15.04 2.38 -6.53
N SER A 32 -16.05 1.55 -6.83
CA SER A 32 -17.08 1.16 -5.86
C SER A 32 -16.48 0.39 -4.69
N ASP A 33 -15.57 -0.55 -4.94
CA ASP A 33 -14.91 -1.33 -3.89
C ASP A 33 -14.06 -0.42 -2.99
N ILE A 34 -13.32 0.51 -3.58
CA ILE A 34 -12.47 1.47 -2.86
C ILE A 34 -13.33 2.43 -2.01
N ASN A 35 -14.47 2.87 -2.55
CA ASN A 35 -15.38 3.78 -1.85
C ASN A 35 -16.15 3.10 -0.72
N GLN A 36 -16.53 1.84 -0.90
CA GLN A 36 -17.16 1.02 0.15
C GLN A 36 -16.19 0.59 1.24
N TYR A 37 -14.88 0.73 0.99
CA TYR A 37 -13.87 0.41 2.00
C TYR A 37 -13.99 1.33 3.22
N ARG A 38 -14.35 0.71 4.35
CA ARG A 38 -14.50 1.37 5.64
C ARG A 38 -13.13 1.57 6.27
N LEU A 39 -12.74 2.83 6.40
CA LEU A 39 -11.58 3.22 7.18
C LEU A 39 -11.86 3.03 8.68
N THR A 40 -10.81 2.82 9.47
CA THR A 40 -10.95 2.87 10.94
C THR A 40 -11.25 4.31 11.38
N SER A 41 -11.88 4.50 12.54
CA SER A 41 -12.16 5.84 13.06
C SER A 41 -10.89 6.70 13.20
N GLU A 42 -9.74 6.07 13.49
CA GLU A 42 -8.44 6.73 13.54
C GLU A 42 -7.98 7.20 12.15
N GLN A 43 -8.08 6.34 11.14
CA GLN A 43 -7.76 6.68 9.75
C GLN A 43 -8.67 7.79 9.21
N GLU A 44 -9.97 7.75 9.53
CA GLU A 44 -10.93 8.80 9.17
C GLU A 44 -10.57 10.14 9.83
N SER A 45 -10.30 10.11 11.14
CA SER A 45 -9.89 11.30 11.90
C SER A 45 -8.62 11.92 11.34
N LYS A 46 -7.62 11.09 11.02
CA LYS A 46 -6.36 11.58 10.45
C LYS A 46 -6.53 12.10 9.03
N LEU A 47 -7.35 11.47 8.20
CA LEU A 47 -7.66 11.99 6.87
C LEU A 47 -8.38 13.36 6.94
N TYR A 48 -9.25 13.55 7.93
CA TYR A 48 -9.90 14.84 8.19
C TYR A 48 -8.88 15.90 8.64
N GLU A 49 -7.94 15.55 9.52
CA GLU A 49 -6.85 16.43 9.95
C GLU A 49 -5.98 16.86 8.77
N ILE A 50 -5.59 15.93 7.91
CA ILE A 50 -4.82 16.20 6.68
C ILE A 50 -5.56 17.18 5.78
N LYS A 51 -6.86 16.93 5.55
CA LYS A 51 -7.72 17.81 4.75
C LYS A 51 -7.80 19.22 5.37
N SER A 52 -7.92 19.31 6.69
CA SER A 52 -7.94 20.58 7.43
C SER A 52 -6.63 21.36 7.30
N ILE A 53 -5.47 20.68 7.46
CA ILE A 53 -4.14 21.28 7.27
C ILE A 53 -4.00 21.85 5.85
N ILE A 54 -4.42 21.08 4.85
CA ILE A 54 -4.37 21.49 3.45
C ILE A 54 -5.30 22.70 3.20
N GLN A 55 -6.54 22.66 3.66
CA GLN A 55 -7.48 23.77 3.51
C GLN A 55 -7.00 25.04 4.23
N TYR A 56 -6.46 24.90 5.44
CA TYR A 56 -5.90 26.01 6.20
C TYR A 56 -4.70 26.64 5.47
N ALA A 57 -3.81 25.81 4.93
CA ALA A 57 -2.67 26.25 4.12
C ALA A 57 -3.12 27.02 2.87
N HIS A 58 -4.20 26.56 2.22
CA HIS A 58 -4.80 27.22 1.07
C HIS A 58 -5.36 28.61 1.44
N GLN A 59 -6.06 28.73 2.56
CA GLN A 59 -6.70 29.98 2.99
C GLN A 59 -5.72 31.03 3.55
N LYS A 60 -4.75 30.62 4.36
CA LYS A 60 -3.83 31.54 5.06
C LYS A 60 -2.53 31.80 4.30
N GLY A 61 -2.27 31.03 3.25
CA GLY A 61 -1.02 31.07 2.51
C GLY A 61 0.12 30.37 3.25
N VAL A 62 1.03 29.81 2.45
CA VAL A 62 2.10 28.93 2.93
C VAL A 62 3.27 29.67 3.58
N ASN A 63 3.21 30.99 3.65
CA ASN A 63 4.30 31.80 4.19
C ASN A 63 4.34 31.81 5.71
N THR A 64 3.32 31.28 6.39
CA THR A 64 3.32 31.13 7.85
C THR A 64 4.18 29.93 8.27
N THR A 65 4.98 30.10 9.33
CA THR A 65 5.85 29.04 9.86
C THR A 65 5.06 27.79 10.23
N LEU A 66 3.91 27.97 10.88
CA LEU A 66 3.02 26.88 11.31
C LEU A 66 2.58 25.99 10.14
N VAL A 67 2.15 26.58 9.02
CA VAL A 67 1.73 25.81 7.83
C VAL A 67 2.89 25.00 7.25
N LYS A 68 4.10 25.58 7.20
CA LYS A 68 5.28 24.86 6.70
C LYS A 68 5.65 23.68 7.58
N GLU A 69 5.54 23.84 8.90
CA GLU A 69 5.80 22.78 9.86
C GLU A 69 4.78 21.64 9.72
N SER A 70 3.48 21.94 9.68
CA SER A 70 2.43 20.93 9.49
C SER A 70 2.57 20.17 8.17
N LEU A 71 2.92 20.84 7.07
CA LEU A 71 3.15 20.17 5.78
C LEU A 71 4.42 19.30 5.79
N LYS A 72 5.45 19.69 6.55
CA LYS A 72 6.68 18.91 6.73
C LYS A 72 6.42 17.66 7.57
N GLU A 73 5.61 17.79 8.62
CA GLU A 73 5.16 16.69 9.46
C GLU A 73 4.33 15.68 8.65
N LEU A 74 3.31 16.16 7.94
CA LEU A 74 2.50 15.34 7.03
C LEU A 74 3.37 14.57 6.01
N LYS A 75 4.36 15.25 5.41
CA LYS A 75 5.31 14.60 4.50
C LYS A 75 6.09 13.47 5.20
N SER A 76 6.53 13.70 6.43
CA SER A 76 7.29 12.71 7.21
C SER A 76 6.42 11.50 7.55
N GLU A 77 5.21 11.73 8.03
CA GLU A 77 4.24 10.68 8.37
C GLU A 77 3.89 9.84 7.14
N PHE A 78 3.58 10.48 6.00
CA PHE A 78 3.25 9.76 4.77
C PHE A 78 4.40 8.87 4.32
N ARG A 79 5.65 9.37 4.34
CA ARG A 79 6.84 8.57 4.03
C ARG A 79 7.04 7.39 4.99
N GLN A 80 6.71 7.57 6.26
CA GLN A 80 6.79 6.49 7.24
C GLN A 80 5.74 5.40 6.95
N LEU A 81 4.51 5.79 6.60
CA LEU A 81 3.46 4.83 6.20
C LEU A 81 3.84 4.04 4.94
N ILE A 82 4.45 4.71 3.94
CA ILE A 82 4.99 4.04 2.75
C ILE A 82 6.04 3.01 3.15
N LYS A 83 7.00 3.38 4.00
CA LYS A 83 8.07 2.47 4.46
C LYS A 83 7.50 1.25 5.17
N ILE A 84 6.55 1.44 6.09
CA ILE A 84 5.89 0.34 6.81
C ILE A 84 5.18 -0.59 5.82
N SER A 85 4.47 -0.01 4.84
CA SER A 85 3.75 -0.78 3.82
C SER A 85 4.71 -1.54 2.90
N GLU A 86 5.89 -0.99 2.63
CA GLU A 86 6.94 -1.64 1.82
C GLU A 86 7.51 -2.85 2.57
N GLU A 87 7.78 -2.69 3.87
CA GLU A 87 8.21 -3.80 4.73
C GLU A 87 7.14 -4.90 4.81
N LEU A 88 5.86 -4.52 4.95
CA LEU A 88 4.74 -5.47 4.95
C LEU A 88 4.60 -6.20 3.62
N ARG A 89 4.68 -5.46 2.50
CA ARG A 89 4.68 -6.05 1.14
C ARG A 89 5.81 -7.05 0.97
N GLY A 90 7.02 -6.72 1.43
CA GLY A 90 8.18 -7.62 1.37
C GLY A 90 8.04 -8.89 2.22
N LYS A 91 7.23 -8.84 3.30
CA LYS A 91 6.90 -10.00 4.14
C LYS A 91 5.84 -10.90 3.53
N ILE A 92 4.83 -10.32 2.88
CA ILE A 92 3.70 -11.08 2.33
C ILE A 92 4.08 -11.72 0.99
N TYR A 93 4.81 -10.99 0.15
CA TYR A 93 5.04 -11.39 -1.24
C TYR A 93 6.52 -11.63 -1.54
N GLU A 94 6.73 -12.50 -2.53
CA GLU A 94 8.00 -12.66 -3.22
C GLU A 94 7.80 -12.58 -4.73
N VAL A 95 8.86 -12.16 -5.43
CA VAL A 95 8.87 -12.15 -6.89
C VAL A 95 9.51 -13.43 -7.38
N MET A 96 8.76 -14.19 -8.16
CA MET A 96 9.17 -15.46 -8.75
C MET A 96 9.24 -15.33 -10.27
N ILE A 97 10.14 -16.09 -10.89
CA ILE A 97 10.24 -16.16 -12.35
C ILE A 97 9.58 -17.46 -12.80
N HIS A 98 8.53 -17.35 -13.61
CA HIS A 98 7.84 -18.50 -14.17
C HIS A 98 8.77 -19.28 -15.11
N LYS A 99 9.12 -20.52 -14.75
CA LYS A 99 10.18 -21.31 -15.40
C LYS A 99 10.01 -21.49 -16.92
N LYS A 100 8.78 -21.53 -17.42
CA LYS A 100 8.50 -21.75 -18.86
C LYS A 100 8.52 -20.48 -19.69
N THR A 101 8.09 -19.36 -19.11
CA THR A 101 7.87 -18.11 -19.86
C THR A 101 8.89 -17.03 -19.52
N GLY A 102 9.69 -17.22 -18.46
CA GLY A 102 10.62 -16.22 -17.94
C GLY A 102 9.93 -15.00 -17.33
N THR A 103 8.61 -15.04 -17.15
CA THR A 103 7.81 -13.91 -16.67
C THR A 103 7.90 -13.79 -15.16
N GLU A 104 8.12 -12.58 -14.66
CA GLU A 104 8.01 -12.27 -13.24
C GLU A 104 6.55 -12.35 -12.79
N MET A 105 6.32 -12.97 -11.63
CA MET A 105 5.03 -13.06 -10.97
C MET A 105 5.17 -12.84 -9.47
N LEU A 106 4.15 -12.24 -8.85
CA LEU A 106 4.07 -12.19 -7.39
C LEU A 106 3.50 -13.52 -6.90
N GLU A 107 4.07 -14.01 -5.81
CA GLU A 107 3.61 -15.18 -5.08
C GLU A 107 3.53 -14.85 -3.59
N PHE A 108 2.67 -15.56 -2.87
CA PHE A 108 2.67 -15.48 -1.40
C PHE A 108 3.91 -16.17 -0.85
N ARG A 109 4.60 -15.51 0.09
CA ARG A 109 5.60 -16.20 0.92
C ARG A 109 4.93 -17.24 1.81
N LEU A 110 5.71 -18.25 2.21
CA LEU A 110 5.24 -19.30 3.10
C LEU A 110 4.63 -18.73 4.39
N GLY A 111 3.43 -19.18 4.74
CA GLY A 111 2.69 -18.71 5.91
C GLY A 111 1.80 -17.48 5.67
N TYR A 112 1.86 -16.88 4.48
CA TYR A 112 1.00 -15.79 4.06
C TYR A 112 -0.07 -16.26 3.07
N GLY A 113 -1.09 -15.45 2.86
CA GLY A 113 -2.24 -15.80 2.02
C GLY A 113 -3.22 -14.65 1.89
N LYS A 114 -4.43 -14.96 1.44
CA LYS A 114 -5.47 -13.99 1.09
C LYS A 114 -5.81 -12.97 2.18
N SER A 115 -5.92 -13.39 3.44
CA SER A 115 -6.20 -12.45 4.55
C SER A 115 -5.14 -11.37 4.64
N HIS A 116 -3.87 -11.75 4.61
CA HIS A 116 -2.74 -10.84 4.63
C HIS A 116 -2.70 -9.92 3.40
N ARG A 117 -3.07 -10.45 2.22
CA ARG A 117 -3.23 -9.61 1.02
C ARG A 117 -4.29 -8.54 1.24
N ASP A 118 -5.45 -8.94 1.75
CA ASP A 118 -6.57 -8.03 1.98
C ASP A 118 -6.19 -6.98 3.04
N ASP A 119 -5.46 -7.35 4.10
CA ASP A 119 -4.93 -6.41 5.11
C ASP A 119 -3.89 -5.43 4.52
N TYR A 120 -3.04 -5.90 3.62
CA TYR A 120 -2.12 -5.04 2.89
C TYR A 120 -2.88 -4.05 1.98
N ILE A 121 -3.86 -4.54 1.21
CA ILE A 121 -4.69 -3.74 0.32
C ILE A 121 -5.49 -2.70 1.12
N ASN A 122 -5.96 -3.05 2.30
CA ASN A 122 -6.64 -2.16 3.24
C ASN A 122 -5.75 -0.97 3.64
N GLY A 123 -4.50 -1.23 4.00
CA GLY A 123 -3.50 -0.19 4.25
C GLY A 123 -3.20 0.64 2.99
N LEU A 124 -3.15 0.00 1.82
CA LEU A 124 -2.92 0.65 0.54
C LEU A 124 -4.05 1.62 0.16
N ILE A 125 -5.31 1.25 0.40
CA ILE A 125 -6.47 2.13 0.17
C ILE A 125 -6.37 3.39 1.03
N TYR A 126 -5.96 3.27 2.29
CA TYR A 126 -5.76 4.43 3.16
C TYR A 126 -4.65 5.35 2.62
N LEU A 127 -3.51 4.79 2.22
CA LEU A 127 -2.43 5.54 1.55
C LEU A 127 -2.92 6.23 0.27
N TYR A 128 -3.71 5.55 -0.54
CA TYR A 128 -4.32 6.09 -1.75
C TYR A 128 -5.27 7.26 -1.44
N LYS A 129 -6.11 7.16 -0.41
CA LYS A 129 -7.00 8.26 0.01
C LYS A 129 -6.22 9.50 0.48
N ILE A 130 -5.10 9.33 1.18
CA ILE A 130 -4.19 10.44 1.49
C ILE A 130 -3.60 11.04 0.21
N HIS A 131 -3.10 10.18 -0.69
CA HIS A 131 -2.52 10.60 -1.96
C HIS A 131 -3.52 11.41 -2.81
N GLN A 132 -4.76 10.95 -2.87
CA GLN A 132 -5.87 11.63 -3.55
C GLN A 132 -6.18 12.98 -2.90
N CYS A 133 -6.34 13.02 -1.57
CA CYS A 133 -6.61 14.26 -0.84
C CYS A 133 -5.55 15.35 -1.12
N VAL A 134 -4.27 14.97 -1.17
CA VAL A 134 -3.19 15.88 -1.53
C VAL A 134 -3.21 16.24 -3.02
N SER A 135 -3.46 15.27 -3.90
CA SER A 135 -3.48 15.46 -5.36
C SER A 135 -4.59 16.39 -5.82
N ASP A 136 -5.81 16.23 -5.29
CA ASP A 136 -6.96 17.07 -5.61
C ASP A 136 -6.69 18.54 -5.23
N SER A 137 -5.88 18.75 -4.20
CA SER A 137 -5.53 20.09 -3.71
C SER A 137 -4.41 20.77 -4.49
N ILE A 138 -3.75 20.07 -5.43
CA ILE A 138 -2.65 20.61 -6.25
C ILE A 138 -3.17 21.39 -7.46
N GLU A 139 -4.35 21.07 -7.97
CA GLU A 139 -4.86 21.64 -9.23
C GLU A 139 -4.99 23.17 -9.13
N ASP A 140 -5.71 23.63 -8.10
CA ASP A 140 -6.04 25.04 -7.86
C ASP A 140 -5.05 25.79 -6.95
N ALA A 141 -4.00 25.11 -6.47
CA ALA A 141 -3.04 25.69 -5.54
C ALA A 141 -2.14 26.76 -6.18
N PRO A 142 -1.86 27.88 -5.49
CA PRO A 142 -0.82 28.84 -5.89
C PRO A 142 0.54 28.16 -6.09
N LYS A 143 1.36 28.63 -7.04
CA LYS A 143 2.62 27.98 -7.47
C LYS A 143 3.52 27.50 -6.32
N ASN A 144 3.79 28.36 -5.33
CA ASN A 144 4.66 28.02 -4.20
C ASN A 144 4.06 26.94 -3.28
N TYR A 145 2.74 26.92 -3.14
CA TYR A 145 2.02 25.90 -2.39
C TYR A 145 1.97 24.57 -3.13
N LYS A 146 1.69 24.63 -4.43
CA LYS A 146 1.65 23.49 -5.35
C LYS A 146 2.94 22.67 -5.29
N GLU A 147 4.09 23.33 -5.30
CA GLU A 147 5.40 22.66 -5.20
C GLU A 147 5.64 22.01 -3.83
N LEU A 148 5.05 22.52 -2.75
CA LEU A 148 5.15 21.90 -1.43
C LEU A 148 4.23 20.67 -1.33
N LEU A 149 3.01 20.75 -1.83
CA LEU A 149 2.10 19.60 -1.89
C LEU A 149 2.66 18.45 -2.73
N LYS A 150 3.25 18.75 -3.90
CA LYS A 150 3.95 17.75 -4.74
C LYS A 150 5.07 17.02 -3.99
N LYS A 151 5.72 17.67 -3.01
CA LYS A 151 6.80 17.07 -2.21
C LYS A 151 6.29 16.11 -1.14
N ILE A 152 4.99 16.12 -0.81
CA ILE A 152 4.37 15.18 0.14
C ILE A 152 4.24 13.81 -0.53
N ILE A 153 3.61 13.75 -1.70
CA ILE A 153 3.31 12.51 -2.44
C ILE A 153 4.42 12.07 -3.41
N ASP A 154 5.63 12.64 -3.28
CA ASP A 154 6.86 12.40 -4.06
C ASP A 154 6.72 11.48 -5.30
N LYS A 155 6.30 12.05 -6.43
CA LYS A 155 6.06 11.32 -7.69
C LYS A 155 7.31 10.65 -8.30
N LYS A 156 8.50 10.86 -7.71
CA LYS A 156 9.76 10.25 -8.15
C LYS A 156 10.13 9.01 -7.33
N ASP A 157 9.35 8.70 -6.30
CA ASP A 157 9.53 7.50 -5.49
C ASP A 157 9.32 6.25 -6.37
N LYS A 158 10.28 5.32 -6.29
CA LYS A 158 10.28 4.04 -7.03
C LYS A 158 10.10 2.85 -6.08
N SER A 159 9.50 3.07 -4.92
CA SER A 159 9.05 2.00 -4.05
C SER A 159 7.93 1.21 -4.71
N HIS A 160 7.85 -0.08 -4.40
CA HIS A 160 6.78 -0.91 -4.93
C HIS A 160 5.41 -0.39 -4.49
N VAL A 161 5.30 0.07 -3.24
CA VAL A 161 4.07 0.67 -2.71
C VAL A 161 3.63 1.91 -3.51
N HIS A 162 4.55 2.76 -3.98
CA HIS A 162 4.16 3.87 -4.85
C HIS A 162 3.58 3.37 -6.18
N GLY A 163 4.14 2.28 -6.71
CA GLY A 163 3.60 1.57 -7.85
C GLY A 163 2.22 0.96 -7.62
N ASP A 164 1.99 0.43 -6.42
CA ASP A 164 0.72 -0.14 -5.99
C ASP A 164 -0.35 0.95 -5.85
N ILE A 165 -0.02 2.10 -5.25
CA ILE A 165 -0.90 3.27 -5.17
C ILE A 165 -1.28 3.75 -6.58
N LYS A 166 -0.30 3.83 -7.48
CA LYS A 166 -0.54 4.26 -8.86
C LYS A 166 -1.42 3.26 -9.62
N SER A 167 -1.14 1.97 -9.48
CA SER A 167 -1.97 0.92 -10.09
C SER A 167 -3.40 0.95 -9.57
N LEU A 168 -3.58 1.17 -8.26
CA LEU A 168 -4.90 1.35 -7.66
C LEU A 168 -5.65 2.54 -8.27
N SER A 169 -4.96 3.67 -8.47
CA SER A 169 -5.54 4.87 -9.09
C SER A 169 -5.92 4.70 -10.57
N GLU A 170 -5.29 3.73 -11.25
CA GLU A 170 -5.51 3.41 -12.66
C GLU A 170 -6.51 2.24 -12.85
N GLY A 171 -7.08 1.70 -11.76
CA GLY A 171 -7.98 0.54 -11.80
C GLY A 171 -7.28 -0.75 -12.21
N HIS A 172 -5.97 -0.87 -11.93
CA HIS A 172 -5.15 -2.03 -12.23
C HIS A 172 -4.99 -2.96 -11.02
N GLU A 173 -4.41 -4.14 -11.25
CA GLU A 173 -4.18 -5.10 -10.17
C GLU A 173 -3.23 -4.53 -9.11
N VAL A 174 -3.51 -4.87 -7.85
CA VAL A 174 -2.67 -4.58 -6.70
C VAL A 174 -2.49 -5.83 -5.82
N PRO A 175 -1.30 -6.04 -5.24
CA PRO A 175 -0.03 -5.39 -5.59
C PRO A 175 0.38 -5.65 -7.05
N THR A 176 1.14 -4.72 -7.63
CA THR A 176 1.65 -4.74 -9.00
C THR A 176 3.15 -5.05 -9.04
N LEU A 177 3.60 -5.65 -10.14
CA LEU A 177 5.02 -5.77 -10.50
C LEU A 177 5.50 -4.64 -11.43
N LYS A 178 4.58 -3.96 -12.12
CA LYS A 178 4.90 -3.18 -13.32
C LYS A 178 5.66 -1.88 -13.06
N TYR A 179 5.60 -1.34 -11.84
CA TYR A 179 6.04 0.03 -11.59
C TYR A 179 7.52 0.21 -11.25
N ASN A 180 8.27 -0.88 -11.02
CA ASN A 180 9.72 -0.83 -10.82
C ASN A 180 10.53 -1.21 -12.07
N ASN A 181 9.87 -1.70 -13.11
CA ASN A 181 10.52 -2.07 -14.37
C ASN A 181 10.56 -0.89 -15.35
N VAL A 182 11.32 0.15 -14.99
CA VAL A 182 11.93 1.04 -16.01
C VAL A 182 13.05 0.27 -16.69
N LYS A 183 12.67 -0.74 -17.47
CA LYS A 183 13.44 -1.43 -18.53
C LYS A 183 12.58 -2.57 -19.04
N ASN A 184 11.54 -2.25 -19.81
CA ASN A 184 11.07 -3.11 -20.91
C ASN A 184 10.10 -2.34 -21.81
N SER A 185 10.57 -1.22 -22.35
CA SER A 185 10.09 -0.69 -23.63
C SER A 185 11.04 0.40 -24.12
N LYS A 186 12.21 -0.02 -24.59
CA LYS A 186 12.99 0.51 -25.74
C LYS A 186 14.45 0.12 -25.61
N SER A 187 14.93 -0.54 -26.65
CA SER A 187 16.32 -0.80 -27.01
C SER A 187 17.27 0.36 -26.71
N GLY A 188 18.47 0.06 -26.20
CA GLY A 188 19.61 0.97 -26.22
C GLY A 188 20.56 0.76 -25.05
N CYS A 189 21.72 0.18 -25.32
CA CYS A 189 22.88 0.24 -24.44
C CYS A 189 23.19 1.69 -24.04
N SER A 190 23.43 1.94 -22.76
CA SER A 190 24.65 2.65 -22.34
C SER A 190 24.93 2.40 -20.86
N SER A 191 26.23 2.28 -20.59
CA SER A 191 26.91 2.07 -19.33
C SER A 191 26.87 3.29 -18.40
N GLU A 192 27.30 3.04 -17.15
CA GLU A 192 27.81 4.01 -16.15
C GLU A 192 26.76 4.91 -15.47
N GLU A 193 26.82 5.23 -14.18
CA GLU A 193 27.94 5.28 -13.24
C GLU A 193 27.38 5.22 -11.79
N ILE A 194 28.17 4.70 -10.87
CA ILE A 194 27.88 4.56 -9.45
C ILE A 194 28.23 5.88 -8.76
N ALA A 195 27.35 6.40 -7.91
CA ALA A 195 27.72 7.45 -6.95
C ALA A 195 27.13 7.14 -5.57
N GLU A 196 28.02 6.69 -4.68
CA GLU A 196 27.87 6.66 -3.23
C GLU A 196 27.57 8.06 -2.66
N GLY A 197 26.71 8.10 -1.66
CA GLY A 197 26.41 9.32 -0.92
C GLY A 197 25.79 9.02 0.44
N CYS A 198 26.64 8.72 1.42
CA CYS A 198 26.32 8.59 2.84
C CYS A 198 25.48 9.76 3.37
N CYS A 199 24.42 9.46 4.12
CA CYS A 199 23.85 10.37 5.11
C CYS A 199 23.60 9.65 6.44
N LYS A 200 24.24 10.20 7.47
CA LYS A 200 24.30 9.73 8.85
C LYS A 200 22.92 9.75 9.53
N ILE A 201 22.71 8.73 10.36
CA ILE A 201 21.59 8.56 11.28
C ILE A 201 21.85 9.44 12.52
N GLY A 202 20.83 10.16 13.00
CA GLY A 202 20.91 10.87 14.28
C GLY A 202 19.58 11.40 14.79
N GLY A 203 19.12 10.86 15.92
CA GLY A 203 18.25 11.56 16.88
C GLY A 203 16.81 11.06 17.01
N PRO A 204 16.26 10.92 18.23
CA PRO A 204 15.12 10.05 18.52
C PRO A 204 13.78 10.73 18.26
N ALA A 205 12.86 10.02 17.61
CA ALA A 205 11.44 10.36 17.55
C ALA A 205 10.66 9.39 18.46
N THR A 206 10.87 9.51 19.76
CA THR A 206 9.99 8.90 20.76
C THR A 206 8.80 9.82 20.99
N GLY A 207 7.63 9.38 20.53
CA GLY A 207 6.35 9.99 20.87
C GLY A 207 5.46 10.17 19.64
N LEU A 208 4.79 9.09 19.21
CA LEU A 208 3.57 9.03 18.37
C LEU A 208 3.44 7.73 17.56
N ILE A 209 4.41 6.81 17.64
CA ILE A 209 4.38 5.53 16.89
C ILE A 209 3.43 4.48 17.55
N ALA A 210 2.95 4.72 18.77
CA ALA A 210 2.13 3.74 19.49
C ALA A 210 0.74 3.49 18.87
N SER A 211 0.19 4.43 18.10
CA SER A 211 -1.19 4.30 17.59
C SER A 211 -1.28 3.55 16.26
N ILE A 212 -0.35 3.79 15.33
CA ILE A 212 -0.33 3.12 14.01
C ILE A 212 0.20 1.68 14.10
N LEU A 213 1.16 1.40 15.00
CA LEU A 213 1.61 0.03 15.26
C LEU A 213 0.56 -0.80 16.01
N GLY A 214 -0.30 -0.16 16.80
CA GLY A 214 -1.37 -0.85 17.54
C GLY A 214 -2.29 -1.63 16.62
N CYS A 215 -2.70 -1.06 15.48
CA CYS A 215 -3.64 -1.73 14.58
C CYS A 215 -2.99 -2.70 13.57
N ILE A 216 -1.70 -2.56 13.26
CA ILE A 216 -0.99 -3.47 12.32
C ILE A 216 -0.36 -4.66 13.07
N VAL A 217 -0.05 -4.53 14.36
CA VAL A 217 0.60 -5.59 15.16
C VAL A 217 -0.41 -6.38 16.02
N LEU A 218 -1.59 -5.84 16.37
CA LEU A 218 -2.57 -6.56 17.22
C LEU A 218 -3.52 -7.50 16.45
N CYS A 219 -3.35 -7.65 15.14
CA CYS A 219 -4.11 -8.63 14.33
C CYS A 219 -3.25 -9.72 13.69
N LEU A 220 -1.99 -9.90 14.14
CA LEU A 220 -1.14 -11.05 13.80
C LEU A 220 -1.12 -12.08 14.94
#